data_AF-A0A1Q6LGQ3-F1
#
_entry.id   AF-A0A1Q6LGQ3-F1
#
_cell.length_a   1.000
_cell.length_b   1.000
_cell.length_c   1.000
_cell.angle_alpha   90.00
_cell.angle_beta   90.00
_cell.angle_gamma   90.00
#
_symmetry.space_group_name_H-M   'P 1'
#
loop_
_entity.id
_entity.type
_entity.pdbx_description
1 polymer ?
#
loop_
_entity_poly.entity_id
_entity_poly.type
_entity_poly.pdbx_seq_one_letter_code
_entity_poly.pdbx_strand_id
1 'polypeptide(L)'
;MYLEGKSFHQIANIFKEEQILSPKKWKDSHIQKILENRIYMGDYEQYKKIGKVQGKEPIIYMNVVEPIISRAMWEEAQIQKEKNQRAYTRDRVYLFFQKLRCPTCNRIMKCKGSGGKKKKYMYYNCEHCKLYYREDLIEECLEHFILDLVEYDMSVKKYFFPVLADKKETSTEKIEQLEKQKERIKKAYLSGIVEMEDFSEDYKVIEEKLSILEKKKLDTLNLNAITFSPQQLMADRDIEREKQIRDNTLNETIKEEWNRKSKEEKQEFISKFIESVVLIKDENGYLPIDKINFRSSYIQQMVKFFNNGIFDVYAPVEVNGEEKFIRTGVNINQEQLDEYIARLNKEFEIEFYEIAQMDLNKSYGDKEVEFEIDTAKEKLIRMVAVKEEKSFPTSQEENVRIGAIAYTTA
;
A
#
# COMPACT_ATOMS: atom_id res chain seq x y z
N MET A 1 1.77 -5.49 -13.81
CA MET A 1 2.29 -6.60 -14.65
C MET A 1 3.60 -7.22 -14.15
N TYR A 2 4.73 -6.50 -14.11
CA TYR A 2 6.01 -7.14 -13.77
C TYR A 2 6.07 -7.64 -12.31
N LEU A 3 5.55 -6.84 -11.37
CA LEU A 3 5.41 -7.22 -9.95
C LEU A 3 4.42 -8.38 -9.72
N GLU A 4 3.59 -8.73 -10.69
CA GLU A 4 2.75 -9.93 -10.64
C GLU A 4 3.52 -11.19 -11.05
N GLY A 5 4.81 -11.08 -11.39
CA GLY A 5 5.65 -12.20 -11.78
C GLY A 5 5.69 -12.47 -13.29
N LYS A 6 5.03 -11.64 -14.11
CA LYS A 6 5.11 -11.74 -15.58
C LYS A 6 6.53 -11.41 -16.08
N SER A 7 7.06 -12.19 -17.00
CA SER A 7 8.37 -11.93 -17.63
C SER A 7 8.31 -10.77 -18.64
N PHE A 8 9.46 -10.21 -19.01
CA PHE A 8 9.52 -9.16 -20.04
C PHE A 8 8.88 -9.59 -21.38
N HIS A 9 9.07 -10.86 -21.75
CA HIS A 9 8.47 -11.44 -22.95
C HIS A 9 6.95 -11.55 -22.85
N GLN A 10 6.43 -12.01 -21.71
CA GLN A 10 4.98 -12.10 -21.48
C GLN A 10 4.32 -10.73 -21.55
N ILE A 11 4.93 -9.71 -20.95
CA ILE A 11 4.43 -8.33 -21.02
C ILE A 11 4.45 -7.82 -22.46
N ALA A 12 5.51 -8.07 -23.23
CA ALA A 12 5.58 -7.67 -24.63
C ALA A 12 4.48 -8.31 -25.49
N ASN A 13 4.15 -9.58 -25.24
CA ASN A 13 3.07 -10.27 -25.95
C ASN A 13 1.70 -9.68 -25.61
N ILE A 14 1.43 -9.41 -24.32
CA ILE A 14 0.19 -8.77 -23.89
C ILE A 14 0.04 -7.39 -24.56
N PHE A 15 1.06 -6.54 -24.51
CA PHE A 15 1.01 -5.22 -25.18
C PHE A 15 0.83 -5.30 -26.70
N LYS A 16 1.27 -6.40 -27.33
CA LYS A 16 1.06 -6.65 -28.76
C LYS A 16 -0.40 -7.05 -29.03
N GLU A 17 -0.98 -7.89 -28.18
CA GLU A 17 -2.39 -8.30 -28.25
C GLU A 17 -3.33 -7.11 -28.02
N GLU A 18 -2.99 -6.25 -27.06
CA GLU A 18 -3.71 -5.00 -26.75
C GLU A 18 -3.42 -3.85 -27.73
N GLN A 19 -2.56 -4.06 -28.74
CA GLN A 19 -2.18 -3.07 -29.76
C GLN A 19 -1.64 -1.73 -29.24
N ILE A 20 -1.01 -1.72 -28.06
CA ILE A 20 -0.57 -0.50 -27.35
C ILE A 20 0.38 0.42 -28.17
N LEU A 21 1.13 -0.13 -29.12
CA LEU A 21 2.11 0.63 -29.93
C LEU A 21 1.96 0.41 -31.44
N SER A 22 0.77 0.04 -31.92
CA SER A 22 0.55 -0.26 -33.35
C SER A 22 0.93 0.92 -34.27
N PRO A 23 1.63 0.70 -35.39
CA PRO A 23 2.03 -0.58 -36.00
C PRO A 23 3.36 -1.15 -35.49
N LYS A 24 4.06 -0.43 -34.60
CA LYS A 24 5.30 -0.89 -33.97
C LYS A 24 4.99 -1.93 -32.89
N LYS A 25 6.01 -2.65 -32.44
CA LYS A 25 5.89 -3.71 -31.43
C LYS A 25 6.79 -3.43 -30.24
N TRP A 26 6.29 -3.74 -29.05
CA TRP A 26 7.11 -3.79 -27.85
C TRP A 26 8.12 -4.93 -27.95
N LYS A 27 9.35 -4.67 -27.55
CA LYS A 27 10.40 -5.69 -27.37
C LYS A 27 10.62 -5.87 -25.88
N ASP A 28 10.93 -7.10 -25.48
CA ASP A 28 11.33 -7.43 -24.10
C ASP A 28 12.46 -6.53 -23.58
N SER A 29 13.47 -6.26 -24.42
CA SER A 29 14.58 -5.35 -24.11
C SER A 29 14.15 -3.90 -23.88
N HIS A 30 13.05 -3.43 -24.47
CA HIS A 30 12.50 -2.11 -24.17
C HIS A 30 11.86 -2.09 -22.78
N ILE A 31 11.08 -3.12 -22.45
CA ILE A 31 10.44 -3.27 -21.13
C ILE A 31 11.51 -3.36 -20.04
N GLN A 32 12.55 -4.16 -20.26
CA GLN A 32 13.69 -4.26 -19.35
C GLN A 32 14.35 -2.89 -19.12
N LYS A 33 14.66 -2.15 -20.19
CA LYS A 33 15.28 -0.81 -20.07
C LYS A 33 14.42 0.17 -19.28
N ILE A 34 13.10 0.10 -19.43
CA ILE A 34 12.17 0.94 -18.68
C ILE A 34 12.21 0.56 -17.19
N LEU A 35 12.05 -0.73 -16.87
CA LEU A 35 12.01 -1.19 -15.48
C LEU A 35 13.33 -0.98 -14.72
N GLU A 36 14.46 -0.94 -15.41
CA GLU A 36 15.79 -0.68 -14.80
C GLU A 36 16.14 0.82 -14.70
N ASN A 37 15.29 1.71 -15.21
CA ASN A 37 15.58 3.13 -15.24
C ASN A 37 15.14 3.80 -13.93
N ARG A 38 16.12 4.35 -13.19
CA ARG A 38 15.89 5.02 -11.90
C ARG A 38 15.12 6.34 -12.04
N ILE A 39 15.04 6.91 -13.25
CA ILE A 39 14.33 8.16 -13.50
C ILE A 39 12.85 8.06 -13.14
N TYR A 40 12.26 6.86 -13.24
CA TYR A 40 10.85 6.64 -12.90
C TYR A 40 10.59 6.71 -11.40
N MET A 41 11.61 6.54 -10.56
CA MET A 41 11.53 6.83 -9.12
C MET A 41 12.16 8.18 -8.75
N GLY A 42 12.39 9.05 -9.74
CA GLY A 42 12.87 10.42 -9.55
C GLY A 42 14.38 10.61 -9.59
N ASP A 43 15.17 9.53 -9.63
CA ASP A 43 16.64 9.62 -9.57
C ASP A 43 17.29 9.65 -10.95
N TYR A 44 18.30 10.50 -11.13
CA TYR A 44 19.12 10.53 -12.34
C TYR A 44 20.44 9.79 -12.13
N GLU A 45 20.78 8.89 -13.05
CA GLU A 45 22.00 8.08 -13.02
C GLU A 45 22.97 8.54 -14.12
N GLN A 46 24.00 9.27 -13.74
CA GLN A 46 25.04 9.75 -14.67
C GLN A 46 26.10 8.65 -14.88
N TYR A 47 26.67 8.61 -16.09
CA TYR A 47 27.72 7.67 -16.49
C TYR A 47 27.35 6.18 -16.49
N LYS A 48 26.07 5.79 -16.36
CA LYS A 48 25.64 4.36 -16.39
C LYS A 48 26.26 3.52 -17.52
N LYS A 49 26.36 4.07 -18.73
CA LYS A 49 26.94 3.38 -19.91
C LYS A 49 28.43 3.63 -20.09
N ILE A 50 28.89 4.83 -19.75
CA ILE A 50 30.26 5.31 -20.01
C ILE A 50 31.20 4.86 -18.89
N GLY A 51 30.70 4.68 -17.66
CA GLY A 51 31.44 4.25 -16.48
C GLY A 51 32.09 2.88 -16.63
N LYS A 52 31.41 1.92 -17.29
CA LYS A 52 32.01 0.61 -17.62
C LYS A 52 33.16 0.70 -18.63
N VAL A 53 33.17 1.72 -19.48
CA VAL A 53 34.20 1.92 -20.52
C VAL A 53 35.35 2.79 -20.00
N GLN A 54 35.06 3.73 -19.11
CA GLN A 54 36.02 4.71 -18.58
C GLN A 54 36.44 4.43 -17.12
N GLY A 55 36.02 3.30 -16.53
CA GLY A 55 36.37 2.92 -15.15
C GLY A 55 35.81 3.86 -14.08
N LYS A 56 34.71 4.57 -14.35
CA LYS A 56 34.07 5.50 -13.41
C LYS A 56 32.83 4.88 -12.79
N GLU A 57 32.70 5.02 -11.48
CA GLU A 57 31.48 4.61 -10.77
C GLU A 57 30.28 5.50 -11.20
N PRO A 58 29.09 4.93 -11.41
CA PRO A 58 27.89 5.71 -11.70
C PRO A 58 27.58 6.68 -10.55
N ILE A 59 27.34 7.95 -10.88
CA ILE A 59 26.93 8.97 -9.91
C ILE A 59 25.40 9.01 -9.91
N ILE A 60 24.79 8.91 -8.73
CA ILE A 60 23.34 8.96 -8.55
C ILE A 60 22.95 10.30 -7.95
N TYR A 61 22.14 11.05 -8.67
CA TYR A 61 21.49 12.26 -8.19
C TYR A 61 20.05 11.91 -7.80
N MET A 62 19.70 12.10 -6.53
CA MET A 62 18.39 11.71 -6.02
C MET A 62 17.34 12.80 -6.28
N ASN A 63 16.10 12.38 -6.56
CA ASN A 63 14.92 13.27 -6.66
C ASN A 63 15.06 14.43 -7.66
N VAL A 64 15.71 14.19 -8.80
CA VAL A 64 15.93 15.17 -9.88
C VAL A 64 14.66 15.45 -10.67
N VAL A 65 13.74 14.48 -10.75
CA VAL A 65 12.44 14.64 -11.42
C VAL A 65 11.31 14.09 -10.55
N GLU A 66 10.09 14.50 -10.86
CA GLU A 66 8.89 13.95 -10.24
C GLU A 66 8.79 12.44 -10.52
N PRO A 67 8.73 11.58 -9.49
CA PRO A 67 8.65 10.15 -9.66
C PRO A 67 7.30 9.72 -10.26
N ILE A 68 7.33 8.77 -11.19
CA ILE A 68 6.13 8.10 -11.72
C ILE A 68 5.73 6.91 -10.82
N ILE A 69 6.72 6.27 -10.19
CA ILE A 69 6.50 5.17 -9.24
C ILE A 69 7.26 5.44 -7.94
N SER A 70 6.79 4.87 -6.83
CA SER A 70 7.52 5.00 -5.57
C SER A 70 8.86 4.26 -5.63
N ARG A 71 9.82 4.74 -4.82
CA ARG A 71 11.12 4.08 -4.65
C ARG A 71 10.98 2.61 -4.25
N ALA A 72 10.06 2.32 -3.32
CA ALA A 72 9.78 0.94 -2.92
C ALA A 72 9.27 0.09 -4.08
N MET A 73 8.36 0.60 -4.91
CA MET A 73 7.90 -0.13 -6.11
C MET A 73 9.04 -0.42 -7.08
N TRP A 74 9.97 0.52 -7.26
CA TRP A 74 11.15 0.32 -8.13
C TRP A 74 12.09 -0.76 -7.57
N GLU A 75 12.37 -0.71 -6.26
CA GLU A 75 13.20 -1.70 -5.55
C GLU A 75 12.57 -3.10 -5.61
N GLU A 76 11.27 -3.21 -5.38
CA GLU A 76 10.50 -4.45 -5.53
C GLU A 76 10.61 -5.01 -6.95
N ALA A 77 10.59 -4.15 -7.96
CA ALA A 77 10.75 -4.58 -9.35
C ALA A 77 12.17 -5.14 -9.59
N GLN A 78 13.21 -4.55 -9.00
CA GLN A 78 14.56 -5.09 -9.12
C GLN A 78 14.69 -6.46 -8.42
N ILE A 79 14.08 -6.65 -7.26
CA ILE A 79 14.04 -7.95 -6.56
C ILE A 79 13.25 -8.98 -7.39
N GLN A 80 12.13 -8.59 -7.98
CA GLN A 80 11.29 -9.47 -8.80
C GLN A 80 12.05 -9.99 -10.04
N LYS A 81 13.00 -9.22 -10.57
CA LYS A 81 13.87 -9.64 -11.68
C LYS A 81 14.70 -10.86 -11.33
N GLU A 82 15.28 -10.89 -10.14
CA GLU A 82 16.08 -12.03 -9.67
C GLU A 82 15.23 -13.29 -9.51
N LYS A 83 13.98 -13.13 -9.06
CA LYS A 83 13.03 -14.25 -8.96
C LYS A 83 12.64 -14.80 -10.33
N ASN A 84 12.32 -13.91 -11.27
CA ASN A 84 11.90 -14.26 -12.62
C ASN A 84 13.00 -14.97 -13.43
N GLN A 85 14.28 -14.67 -13.19
CA GLN A 85 15.39 -15.42 -13.82
C GLN A 85 15.40 -16.92 -13.47
N ARG A 86 14.85 -17.28 -12.30
CA ARG A 86 14.86 -18.66 -11.77
C ARG A 86 13.52 -19.36 -11.96
N ALA A 87 12.47 -18.64 -12.35
CA ALA A 87 11.10 -19.12 -12.46
C ALA A 87 10.72 -19.38 -13.92
N TYR A 88 10.49 -20.65 -14.28
CA TYR A 88 9.96 -21.05 -15.59
C TYR A 88 8.43 -21.06 -15.55
N THR A 89 7.76 -20.21 -16.34
CA THR A 89 6.30 -20.16 -16.43
C THR A 89 5.78 -21.27 -17.37
N ARG A 90 4.68 -21.93 -16.98
CA ARG A 90 3.93 -22.89 -17.81
C ARG A 90 2.57 -22.28 -18.17
N ASP A 91 1.85 -22.86 -19.13
CA ASP A 91 0.54 -22.39 -19.65
C ASP A 91 -0.62 -22.26 -18.64
N ARG A 92 -0.38 -22.48 -17.34
CA ARG A 92 -1.43 -22.48 -16.30
C ARG A 92 -1.20 -21.39 -15.27
N VAL A 93 -2.30 -20.85 -14.75
CA VAL A 93 -2.32 -19.81 -13.73
C VAL A 93 -2.42 -20.44 -12.34
N TYR A 94 -1.54 -19.97 -11.45
CA TYR A 94 -1.38 -20.42 -10.07
C TYR A 94 -1.64 -19.22 -9.14
N LEU A 95 -2.52 -19.34 -8.16
CA LEU A 95 -2.94 -18.23 -7.30
C LEU A 95 -1.76 -17.58 -6.54
N PHE A 96 -0.87 -18.42 -6.01
CA PHE A 96 0.27 -18.04 -5.18
C PHE A 96 1.59 -18.12 -5.97
N PHE A 97 1.55 -17.75 -7.26
CA PHE A 97 2.71 -17.81 -8.14
C PHE A 97 3.91 -17.03 -7.56
N GLN A 98 5.01 -17.75 -7.33
CA GLN A 98 6.24 -17.23 -6.68
C GLN A 98 6.05 -16.66 -5.26
N LYS A 99 4.93 -16.95 -4.59
CA LYS A 99 4.66 -16.45 -3.23
C LYS A 99 5.06 -17.44 -2.15
N LEU A 100 4.92 -18.73 -2.39
CA LEU A 100 5.22 -19.73 -1.35
C LEU A 100 6.71 -20.00 -1.20
N ARG A 101 7.19 -19.96 0.04
CA ARG A 101 8.54 -20.33 0.44
C ARG A 101 8.50 -21.57 1.32
N CYS A 102 9.45 -22.47 1.10
CA CYS A 102 9.57 -23.69 1.88
C CYS A 102 9.95 -23.36 3.34
N PRO A 103 9.23 -23.87 4.36
CA PRO A 103 9.55 -23.59 5.77
C PRO A 103 10.95 -24.10 6.16
N THR A 104 11.43 -25.18 5.53
CA THR A 104 12.71 -25.81 5.89
C THR A 104 13.93 -25.17 5.22
N CYS A 105 13.86 -24.85 3.92
CA CYS A 105 15.02 -24.34 3.16
C CYS A 105 14.82 -22.93 2.57
N ASN A 106 13.67 -22.30 2.82
CA ASN A 106 13.30 -20.94 2.40
C ASN A 106 13.33 -20.68 0.88
N ARG A 107 13.51 -21.72 0.06
CA ARG A 107 13.45 -21.64 -1.41
C ARG A 107 12.01 -21.46 -1.87
N ILE A 108 11.84 -20.70 -2.96
CA ILE A 108 10.54 -20.53 -3.62
C ILE A 108 10.06 -21.90 -4.09
N MET A 109 8.82 -22.24 -3.74
CA MET A 109 8.20 -23.51 -4.13
C MET A 109 7.81 -23.48 -5.61
N LYS A 110 8.09 -24.58 -6.31
CA LYS A 110 7.78 -24.74 -7.74
C LYS A 110 6.31 -25.09 -7.94
N CYS A 111 5.72 -24.47 -8.95
CA CYS A 111 4.36 -24.75 -9.37
C CYS A 111 4.32 -26.06 -10.17
N LYS A 112 3.49 -27.02 -9.75
CA LYS A 112 3.35 -28.34 -10.36
C LYS A 112 1.87 -28.61 -10.67
N GLY A 113 1.53 -28.55 -11.96
CA GLY A 113 0.22 -28.94 -12.45
C GLY A 113 0.11 -30.45 -12.61
N SER A 114 -1.03 -31.01 -12.21
CA SER A 114 -1.33 -32.43 -12.45
C SER A 114 -1.67 -32.69 -13.93
N GLY A 115 -1.33 -33.88 -14.42
CA GLY A 115 -1.72 -34.38 -15.74
C GLY A 115 -2.98 -35.25 -15.70
N GLY A 116 -3.55 -35.57 -16.88
CA GLY A 116 -4.67 -36.52 -17.03
C GLY A 116 -5.95 -36.11 -16.30
N LYS A 117 -6.69 -37.08 -15.75
CA LYS A 117 -7.96 -36.85 -15.02
C LYS A 117 -7.82 -35.95 -13.77
N LYS A 118 -6.60 -35.81 -13.23
CA LYS A 118 -6.31 -34.95 -12.06
C LYS A 118 -5.96 -33.51 -12.43
N LYS A 119 -6.12 -33.09 -13.69
CA LYS A 119 -5.78 -31.75 -14.21
C LYS A 119 -6.37 -30.58 -13.39
N LYS A 120 -7.45 -30.84 -12.63
CA LYS A 120 -8.09 -29.88 -11.72
C LYS A 120 -7.18 -29.39 -10.58
N TYR A 121 -6.29 -30.24 -10.05
CA TYR A 121 -5.48 -29.89 -8.87
C TYR A 121 -4.12 -29.29 -9.23
N MET A 122 -3.85 -28.12 -8.66
CA MET A 122 -2.55 -27.44 -8.68
C MET A 122 -1.80 -27.69 -7.38
N TYR A 123 -0.49 -27.88 -7.49
CA TYR A 123 0.38 -28.13 -6.35
C TYR A 123 1.57 -27.17 -6.34
N TYR A 124 2.09 -26.93 -5.14
CA TYR A 124 3.36 -26.26 -4.91
C TYR A 124 4.32 -27.26 -4.28
N ASN A 125 5.51 -27.40 -4.86
CA ASN A 125 6.51 -28.37 -4.43
C ASN A 125 7.84 -27.71 -4.08
N CYS A 126 8.42 -28.10 -2.96
CA CYS A 126 9.84 -27.89 -2.72
C CYS A 126 10.61 -29.13 -3.21
N GLU A 127 11.41 -28.99 -4.26
CA GLU A 127 12.17 -30.12 -4.81
C GLU A 127 13.26 -30.64 -3.87
N HIS A 128 13.80 -29.77 -3.00
CA HIS A 128 14.85 -30.12 -2.05
C HIS A 128 14.29 -30.87 -0.85
N CYS A 129 13.30 -30.30 -0.17
CA CYS A 129 12.70 -30.87 1.04
C CYS A 129 11.55 -31.84 0.74
N LYS A 130 11.20 -32.05 -0.53
CA LYS A 130 10.11 -32.93 -0.98
C LYS A 130 8.74 -32.61 -0.35
N LEU A 131 8.51 -31.35 0.03
CA LEU A 131 7.23 -30.85 0.53
C LEU A 131 6.25 -30.59 -0.62
N TYR A 132 4.96 -30.82 -0.37
CA TYR A 132 3.88 -30.63 -1.34
C TYR A 132 2.65 -30.02 -0.69
N TYR A 133 2.17 -28.90 -1.24
CA TYR A 133 0.94 -28.23 -0.84
C TYR A 133 -0.04 -28.18 -2.01
N ARG A 134 -1.33 -28.42 -1.73
CA ARG A 134 -2.42 -28.32 -2.70
C ARG A 134 -2.95 -26.88 -2.68
N GLU A 135 -3.15 -26.28 -3.85
CA GLU A 135 -3.46 -24.84 -3.96
C GLU A 135 -4.78 -24.43 -3.28
N ASP A 136 -5.82 -25.25 -3.38
CA ASP A 136 -7.12 -25.04 -2.75
C ASP A 136 -7.03 -25.04 -1.22
N LEU A 137 -6.22 -25.93 -0.62
CA LEU A 137 -5.99 -25.94 0.83
C LEU A 137 -5.22 -24.71 1.29
N ILE A 138 -4.38 -24.15 0.43
CA ILE A 138 -3.67 -22.90 0.70
C ILE A 138 -4.65 -21.72 0.62
N GLU A 139 -5.54 -21.70 -0.39
CA GLU A 139 -6.58 -20.68 -0.52
C GLU A 139 -7.53 -20.70 0.68
N GLU A 140 -7.98 -21.87 1.12
CA GLU A 140 -8.81 -22.06 2.32
C GLU A 140 -8.08 -21.57 3.59
N CYS A 141 -6.82 -21.96 3.77
CA CYS A 141 -6.02 -21.51 4.90
C CYS A 141 -5.83 -19.98 4.96
N LEU A 142 -5.72 -19.32 3.81
CA LEU A 142 -5.49 -17.88 3.70
C LEU A 142 -6.79 -17.10 3.48
N GLU A 143 -7.96 -17.74 3.52
CA GLU A 143 -9.23 -17.13 3.09
C GLU A 143 -9.53 -15.86 3.89
N HIS A 144 -9.55 -15.93 5.23
CA HIS A 144 -9.82 -14.77 6.09
C HIS A 144 -8.87 -13.61 5.78
N PHE A 145 -7.57 -13.91 5.66
CA PHE A 145 -6.55 -12.92 5.36
C PHE A 145 -6.73 -12.27 3.98
N ILE A 146 -7.14 -13.06 2.97
CA ILE A 146 -7.42 -12.57 1.63
C ILE A 146 -8.67 -11.68 1.64
N LEU A 147 -9.72 -12.05 2.37
CA LEU A 147 -10.95 -11.27 2.47
C LEU A 147 -10.71 -9.92 3.16
N ASP A 148 -9.85 -9.87 4.19
CA ASP A 148 -9.43 -8.61 4.81
C ASP A 148 -8.72 -7.69 3.80
N LEU A 149 -7.85 -8.25 2.96
CA LEU A 149 -7.21 -7.48 1.87
C LEU A 149 -8.23 -7.00 0.84
N VAL A 150 -9.30 -7.76 0.58
CA VAL A 150 -10.39 -7.35 -0.34
C VAL A 150 -11.17 -6.17 0.23
N GLU A 151 -11.58 -6.25 1.50
CA GLU A 151 -12.22 -5.12 2.19
C GLU A 151 -11.32 -3.88 2.18
N TYR A 152 -10.03 -4.06 2.44
CA TYR A 152 -9.03 -3.01 2.33
C TYR A 152 -8.99 -2.38 0.93
N ASP A 153 -8.85 -3.19 -0.13
CA ASP A 153 -8.73 -2.70 -1.50
C ASP A 153 -9.99 -1.95 -1.96
N MET A 154 -11.17 -2.44 -1.56
CA MET A 154 -12.45 -1.77 -1.79
C MET A 154 -12.49 -0.40 -1.09
N SER A 155 -12.10 -0.36 0.18
CA SER A 155 -12.07 0.87 0.98
C SER A 155 -11.10 1.90 0.41
N VAL A 156 -9.91 1.47 -0.03
CA VAL A 156 -8.92 2.35 -0.66
C VAL A 156 -9.44 2.93 -1.97
N LYS A 157 -9.99 2.08 -2.84
CA LYS A 157 -10.50 2.53 -4.14
C LYS A 157 -11.66 3.53 -3.99
N LYS A 158 -12.52 3.31 -3.01
CA LYS A 158 -13.72 4.12 -2.81
C LYS A 158 -13.47 5.40 -2.02
N TYR A 159 -12.68 5.33 -0.94
CA TYR A 159 -12.54 6.45 0.01
C TYR A 159 -11.12 7.00 0.08
N PHE A 160 -10.10 6.14 0.18
CA PHE A 160 -8.76 6.59 0.61
C PHE A 160 -7.78 6.86 -0.53
N PHE A 161 -8.20 6.73 -1.79
CA PHE A 161 -7.36 7.11 -2.93
C PHE A 161 -6.82 8.55 -2.85
N PRO A 162 -7.61 9.57 -2.41
CA PRO A 162 -7.12 10.93 -2.22
C PRO A 162 -6.06 11.08 -1.12
N VAL A 163 -6.05 10.18 -0.12
CA VAL A 163 -5.06 10.15 0.97
C VAL A 163 -3.75 9.52 0.50
N LEU A 164 -3.83 8.52 -0.37
CA LEU A 164 -2.66 7.85 -0.94
C LEU A 164 -1.99 8.64 -2.08
N ALA A 165 -2.79 9.39 -2.84
CA ALA A 165 -2.29 10.36 -3.80
C ALA A 165 -1.40 11.35 -3.07
N ASP A 166 -0.11 11.41 -3.44
CA ASP A 166 0.87 12.26 -2.77
C ASP A 166 0.44 13.73 -2.84
N LYS A 167 -0.25 14.20 -1.82
CA LYS A 167 -0.28 15.63 -1.50
C LYS A 167 1.06 15.97 -0.85
N LYS A 168 1.99 16.46 -1.69
CA LYS A 168 3.06 17.46 -1.41
C LYS A 168 4.52 16.97 -1.48
N GLU A 169 5.27 17.48 -2.45
CA GLU A 169 5.93 18.78 -2.27
C GLU A 169 4.93 19.83 -2.76
N THR A 170 4.66 20.88 -2.00
CA THR A 170 3.75 21.89 -2.55
C THR A 170 4.41 22.43 -3.82
N SER A 171 3.66 22.54 -4.91
CA SER A 171 4.16 23.17 -6.15
C SER A 171 4.83 24.51 -5.86
N THR A 172 4.44 25.20 -4.79
CA THR A 172 5.10 26.38 -4.22
C THR A 172 6.58 26.21 -3.84
N GLU A 173 6.99 25.16 -3.13
CA GLU A 173 8.41 24.98 -2.75
C GLU A 173 9.31 24.70 -3.97
N LYS A 174 8.79 23.90 -4.93
CA LYS A 174 9.46 23.63 -6.21
C LYS A 174 9.51 24.87 -7.11
N ILE A 175 8.45 25.67 -7.15
CA ILE A 175 8.41 26.96 -7.85
C ILE A 175 9.47 27.89 -7.25
N GLU A 176 9.54 28.03 -5.92
CA GLU A 176 10.54 28.88 -5.26
C GLU A 176 11.99 28.44 -5.54
N GLN A 177 12.25 27.13 -5.58
CA GLN A 177 13.59 26.62 -5.92
C GLN A 177 13.96 26.89 -7.38
N LEU A 178 13.03 26.68 -8.31
CA LEU A 178 13.24 26.97 -9.74
C LEU A 178 13.37 28.48 -10.01
N GLU A 179 12.64 29.33 -9.29
CA GLU A 179 12.81 30.78 -9.33
C GLU A 179 14.19 31.21 -8.81
N LYS A 180 14.66 30.63 -7.69
CA LYS A 180 16.02 30.86 -7.18
C LYS A 180 17.09 30.39 -8.17
N GLN A 181 16.86 29.28 -8.86
CA GLN A 181 17.75 28.79 -9.92
C GLN A 181 17.75 29.71 -11.14
N LYS A 182 16.58 30.18 -11.57
CA LYS A 182 16.40 31.18 -12.65
C LYS A 182 17.20 32.45 -12.36
N GLU A 183 17.12 32.96 -11.13
CA GLU A 183 17.87 34.16 -10.72
C GLU A 183 19.38 33.93 -10.64
N ARG A 184 19.84 32.74 -10.25
CA ARG A 184 21.28 32.40 -10.27
C ARG A 184 21.84 32.36 -11.68
N ILE A 185 21.11 31.77 -12.63
CA ILE A 185 21.54 31.66 -14.03
C ILE A 185 21.55 33.03 -14.71
N LYS A 186 20.55 33.88 -14.45
CA LYS A 186 20.56 35.29 -14.89
C LYS A 186 21.78 36.04 -14.37
N LYS A 187 22.12 35.87 -13.09
CA LYS A 187 23.31 36.51 -12.49
C LYS A 187 24.60 35.99 -13.11
N ALA A 188 24.72 34.69 -13.36
CA ALA A 188 25.88 34.08 -13.99
C ALA A 188 26.12 34.62 -15.42
N TYR A 189 25.04 34.77 -16.20
CA TYR A 189 25.08 35.41 -17.52
C TYR A 189 25.48 36.90 -17.43
N LEU A 190 24.87 37.67 -16.53
CA LEU A 190 25.21 39.09 -16.33
C LEU A 190 26.66 39.30 -15.87
N SER A 191 27.25 38.31 -15.18
CA SER A 191 28.67 38.32 -14.80
C SER A 191 29.62 37.81 -15.88
N GLY A 192 29.12 37.45 -17.07
CA GLY A 192 29.91 36.96 -18.19
C GLY A 192 30.53 35.58 -17.99
N ILE A 193 30.00 34.78 -17.06
CA ILE A 193 30.51 33.43 -16.73
C ILE A 193 29.97 32.38 -17.72
N VAL A 194 28.85 32.67 -18.38
CA VAL A 194 28.11 31.75 -19.25
C VAL A 194 27.81 32.43 -20.57
N GLU A 195 27.99 31.72 -21.68
CA GLU A 195 27.71 32.17 -23.04
C GLU A 195 26.20 32.27 -23.29
N MET A 196 25.80 33.09 -24.28
CA MET A 196 24.40 33.42 -24.55
C MET A 196 23.58 32.20 -24.96
N GLU A 197 24.19 31.28 -25.71
CA GLU A 197 23.56 30.05 -26.20
C GLU A 197 23.20 29.11 -25.04
N ASP A 198 24.15 28.85 -24.15
CA ASP A 198 23.96 27.99 -22.96
C ASP A 198 22.94 28.60 -21.99
N PHE A 199 22.97 29.93 -21.81
CA PHE A 199 21.97 30.66 -21.03
C PHE A 199 20.56 30.49 -21.61
N SER A 200 20.41 30.60 -22.94
CA SER A 200 19.11 30.53 -23.61
C SER A 200 18.47 29.14 -23.47
N GLU A 201 19.26 28.08 -23.59
CA GLU A 201 18.79 26.70 -23.44
C GLU A 201 18.35 26.40 -22.00
N ASP A 202 19.20 26.71 -21.01
CA ASP A 202 18.88 26.48 -19.60
C ASP A 202 17.69 27.32 -19.12
N TYR A 203 17.58 28.56 -19.59
CA TYR A 203 16.48 29.46 -19.24
C TYR A 203 15.13 28.96 -19.78
N LYS A 204 15.09 28.47 -21.03
CA LYS A 204 13.88 27.88 -21.63
C LYS A 204 13.41 26.64 -20.87
N VAL A 205 14.34 25.75 -20.51
CA VAL A 205 14.02 24.53 -19.76
C VAL A 205 13.42 24.85 -18.39
N ILE A 206 13.92 25.90 -17.72
CA ILE A 206 13.38 26.34 -16.42
C ILE A 206 12.00 26.99 -16.59
N GLU A 207 11.79 27.81 -17.61
CA GLU A 207 10.47 28.43 -17.87
C GLU A 207 9.39 27.43 -18.23
N GLU A 208 9.70 26.43 -19.07
CA GLU A 208 8.75 25.36 -19.40
C GLU A 208 8.36 24.56 -18.14
N LYS A 209 9.34 24.26 -17.28
CA LYS A 209 9.07 23.58 -15.99
C LYS A 209 8.21 24.44 -15.06
N LEU A 210 8.47 25.74 -14.96
CA LEU A 210 7.65 26.67 -14.16
C LEU A 210 6.21 26.71 -14.67
N SER A 211 6.01 26.85 -15.98
CA SER A 211 4.68 26.89 -16.59
C SER A 211 3.86 25.60 -16.34
N ILE A 212 4.51 24.44 -16.45
CA ILE A 212 3.88 23.15 -16.16
C ILE A 212 3.48 23.07 -14.68
N LEU A 213 4.34 23.50 -13.77
CA LEU A 213 4.09 23.47 -12.33
C LEU A 213 3.00 24.46 -11.89
N GLU A 214 2.93 25.63 -12.51
CA GLU A 214 1.87 26.62 -12.29
C GLU A 214 0.51 26.10 -12.77
N LYS A 215 0.47 25.47 -13.94
CA LYS A 215 -0.75 24.83 -14.45
C LYS A 215 -1.21 23.68 -13.55
N LYS A 216 -0.28 22.80 -13.13
CA LYS A 216 -0.56 21.74 -12.16
C LYS A 216 -1.06 22.31 -10.82
N LYS A 217 -0.52 23.44 -10.35
CA LYS A 217 -0.98 24.13 -9.14
C LYS A 217 -2.44 24.60 -9.28
N LEU A 218 -2.79 25.19 -10.41
CA LEU A 218 -4.16 25.64 -10.72
C LEU A 218 -5.13 24.45 -10.83
N ASP A 219 -4.73 23.37 -11.49
CA ASP A 219 -5.53 22.14 -11.62
C ASP A 219 -5.73 21.45 -10.25
N THR A 220 -4.71 21.47 -9.39
CA THR A 220 -4.77 20.95 -8.01
C THR A 220 -5.67 21.80 -7.11
N LEU A 221 -5.65 23.13 -7.27
CA LEU A 221 -6.55 24.07 -6.59
C LEU A 221 -8.02 23.80 -6.96
N ASN A 222 -8.30 23.49 -8.23
CA ASN A 222 -9.65 23.15 -8.69
C ASN A 222 -10.15 21.79 -8.17
N LEU A 223 -9.28 20.79 -8.03
CA LEU A 223 -9.63 19.49 -7.41
C LEU A 223 -9.86 19.59 -5.90
N ASN A 224 -9.22 20.55 -5.22
CA ASN A 224 -9.39 20.77 -3.78
C ASN A 224 -10.72 21.44 -3.41
N ALA A 225 -11.51 21.93 -4.37
CA ALA A 225 -12.80 22.57 -4.11
C ALA A 225 -13.87 21.62 -3.52
N ILE A 226 -13.63 20.30 -3.57
CA ILE A 226 -14.36 19.29 -2.80
C ILE A 226 -13.31 18.41 -2.11
N THR A 227 -12.83 18.78 -0.93
CA THR A 227 -11.91 17.92 -0.15
C THR A 227 -12.51 17.54 1.19
N PHE A 228 -12.86 16.26 1.31
CA PHE A 228 -13.07 15.62 2.60
C PHE A 228 -11.70 15.39 3.26
N SER A 229 -11.59 15.64 4.56
CA SER A 229 -10.41 15.26 5.34
C SER A 229 -10.27 13.74 5.42
N PRO A 230 -9.08 13.21 5.78
CA PRO A 230 -8.92 11.77 6.03
C PRO A 230 -9.95 11.23 7.04
N GLN A 231 -10.27 12.02 8.08
CA GLN A 231 -11.22 11.67 9.13
C GLN A 231 -12.66 11.59 8.62
N GLN A 232 -13.06 12.53 7.76
CA GLN A 232 -14.37 12.47 7.09
C GLN A 232 -14.48 11.26 6.17
N LEU A 233 -13.43 10.95 5.41
CA LEU A 233 -13.38 9.75 4.56
C LEU A 233 -13.45 8.46 5.40
N MET A 234 -12.76 8.44 6.55
CA MET A 234 -12.80 7.33 7.50
C MET A 234 -14.22 7.14 8.08
N ALA A 235 -14.89 8.23 8.46
CA ALA A 235 -16.27 8.20 8.94
C ALA A 235 -17.24 7.72 7.85
N ASP A 236 -17.11 8.19 6.60
CA ASP A 236 -17.95 7.74 5.49
C ASP A 236 -17.80 6.23 5.21
N ARG A 237 -16.56 5.74 5.30
CA ARG A 237 -16.24 4.30 5.21
C ARG A 237 -16.88 3.51 6.35
N ASP A 238 -16.78 4.00 7.59
CA ASP A 238 -17.33 3.32 8.76
C ASP A 238 -18.87 3.35 8.75
N ILE A 239 -19.51 4.46 8.31
CA ILE A 239 -20.97 4.56 8.16
C ILE A 239 -21.50 3.51 7.20
N GLU A 240 -20.90 3.38 6.01
CA GLU A 240 -21.33 2.40 5.03
C GLU A 240 -21.12 0.97 5.54
N ARG A 241 -19.99 0.72 6.18
CA ARG A 241 -19.68 -0.57 6.77
C ARG A 241 -20.68 -0.96 7.87
N GLU A 242 -21.02 -0.04 8.77
CA GLU A 242 -22.00 -0.29 9.83
C GLU A 242 -23.40 -0.57 9.27
N LYS A 243 -23.81 0.13 8.20
CA LYS A 243 -25.06 -0.18 7.48
C LYS A 243 -25.03 -1.60 6.92
N GLN A 244 -23.93 -2.02 6.29
CA GLN A 244 -23.78 -3.39 5.77
C GLN A 244 -23.74 -4.45 6.88
N ILE A 245 -23.16 -4.14 8.04
CA ILE A 245 -23.16 -5.04 9.21
C ILE A 245 -24.58 -5.21 9.73
N ARG A 246 -25.34 -4.12 9.87
CA ARG A 246 -26.73 -4.17 10.31
C ARG A 246 -27.61 -4.98 9.36
N ASP A 247 -27.36 -4.85 8.06
CA ASP A 247 -28.10 -5.57 7.02
C ASP A 247 -27.56 -7.00 6.81
N ASN A 248 -26.56 -7.44 7.59
CA ASN A 248 -25.86 -8.73 7.47
C ASN A 248 -25.24 -9.01 6.08
N THR A 249 -24.94 -7.97 5.30
CA THR A 249 -24.48 -8.08 3.91
C THR A 249 -22.98 -7.87 3.73
N LEU A 250 -22.25 -7.38 4.74
CA LEU A 250 -20.82 -7.05 4.63
C LEU A 250 -19.98 -8.26 4.19
N ASN A 251 -20.06 -9.36 4.94
CA ASN A 251 -19.26 -10.56 4.68
C ASN A 251 -19.59 -11.19 3.32
N GLU A 252 -20.86 -11.17 2.93
CA GLU A 252 -21.32 -11.67 1.63
C GLU A 252 -20.76 -10.82 0.49
N THR A 253 -20.85 -9.49 0.60
CA THR A 253 -20.33 -8.55 -0.39
C THR A 253 -18.82 -8.74 -0.62
N ILE A 254 -18.04 -8.88 0.45
CA ILE A 254 -16.59 -9.12 0.36
C ILE A 254 -16.29 -10.47 -0.31
N LYS A 255 -17.01 -11.52 0.08
CA LYS A 255 -16.85 -12.86 -0.52
C LYS A 255 -17.25 -12.88 -1.99
N GLU A 256 -18.33 -12.21 -2.37
CA GLU A 256 -18.75 -12.06 -3.77
C GLU A 256 -17.71 -11.33 -4.59
N GLU A 257 -17.13 -10.24 -4.06
CA GLU A 257 -16.05 -9.51 -4.72
C GLU A 257 -14.79 -10.36 -4.93
N TRP A 258 -14.46 -11.26 -4.02
CA TRP A 258 -13.39 -12.24 -4.21
C TRP A 258 -13.75 -13.32 -5.23
N ASN A 259 -14.95 -13.90 -5.12
CA ASN A 259 -15.39 -15.03 -5.94
C ASN A 259 -15.69 -14.66 -7.39
N ARG A 260 -16.06 -13.40 -7.66
CA ARG A 260 -16.26 -12.88 -9.02
C ARG A 260 -14.96 -12.78 -9.82
N LYS A 261 -13.80 -12.71 -9.16
CA LYS A 261 -12.50 -12.59 -9.82
C LYS A 261 -12.13 -13.90 -10.52
N SER A 262 -11.69 -13.78 -11.77
CA SER A 262 -10.98 -14.83 -12.49
C SER A 262 -9.72 -15.26 -11.74
N LYS A 263 -9.18 -16.42 -12.11
CA LYS A 263 -7.97 -16.95 -11.44
C LYS A 263 -6.76 -16.04 -11.64
N GLU A 264 -6.69 -15.40 -12.80
CA GLU A 264 -5.72 -14.39 -13.19
C GLU A 264 -5.83 -13.16 -12.29
N GLU A 265 -7.03 -12.60 -12.15
CA GLU A 265 -7.29 -11.45 -11.26
C GLU A 265 -6.98 -11.78 -9.80
N LYS A 266 -7.32 -12.99 -9.32
CA LYS A 266 -6.96 -13.45 -7.97
C LYS A 266 -5.45 -13.53 -7.78
N GLN A 267 -4.70 -14.06 -8.75
CA GLN A 267 -3.23 -14.09 -8.69
C GLN A 267 -2.64 -12.67 -8.65
N GLU A 268 -3.16 -11.77 -9.49
CA GLU A 268 -2.71 -10.37 -9.54
C GLU A 268 -2.99 -9.65 -8.22
N PHE A 269 -4.19 -9.87 -7.68
CA PHE A 269 -4.61 -9.34 -6.38
C PHE A 269 -3.70 -9.81 -5.24
N ILE A 270 -3.49 -11.12 -5.11
CA ILE A 270 -2.54 -11.69 -4.13
C ILE A 270 -1.15 -11.09 -4.31
N SER A 271 -0.71 -10.94 -5.56
CA SER A 271 0.64 -10.44 -5.86
C SER A 271 0.86 -8.98 -5.54
N LYS A 272 -0.20 -8.17 -5.56
CA LYS A 272 -0.21 -6.76 -5.19
C LYS A 272 0.12 -6.54 -3.71
N PHE A 273 -0.37 -7.42 -2.83
CA PHE A 273 -0.21 -7.25 -1.39
C PHE A 273 0.85 -8.16 -0.78
N ILE A 274 0.95 -9.40 -1.26
CA ILE A 274 1.76 -10.45 -0.65
C ILE A 274 3.08 -10.60 -1.41
N GLU A 275 4.18 -10.47 -0.66
CA GLU A 275 5.54 -10.70 -1.13
C GLU A 275 5.90 -12.19 -1.05
N SER A 276 5.63 -12.82 0.10
CA SER A 276 5.79 -14.26 0.27
C SER A 276 5.02 -14.82 1.45
N VAL A 277 4.69 -16.11 1.40
CA VAL A 277 4.06 -16.86 2.51
C VAL A 277 4.89 -18.10 2.82
N VAL A 278 5.03 -18.40 4.11
CA VAL A 278 5.56 -19.66 4.65
C VAL A 278 4.44 -20.34 5.42
N LEU A 279 4.15 -21.58 5.05
CA LEU A 279 3.16 -22.44 5.70
C LEU A 279 3.88 -23.66 6.25
N ILE A 280 3.55 -24.05 7.47
CA ILE A 280 4.01 -25.31 8.05
C ILE A 280 2.93 -26.35 7.76
N LYS A 281 3.34 -27.57 7.40
CA LYS A 281 2.39 -28.68 7.23
C LYS A 281 2.41 -29.50 8.50
N ASP A 282 1.27 -29.56 9.18
CA ASP A 282 1.14 -30.39 10.36
C ASP A 282 0.87 -31.86 10.00
N GLU A 283 0.74 -32.70 11.03
CA GLU A 283 0.51 -34.14 10.89
C GLU A 283 -0.86 -34.47 10.27
N ASN A 284 -1.84 -33.59 10.45
CA ASN A 284 -3.21 -33.74 9.95
C ASN A 284 -3.40 -33.20 8.53
N GLY A 285 -2.40 -32.52 7.99
CA GLY A 285 -2.44 -31.90 6.67
C GLY A 285 -3.00 -30.48 6.65
N TYR A 286 -3.27 -29.88 7.81
CA TYR A 286 -3.50 -28.45 7.93
C TYR A 286 -2.20 -27.69 7.61
N LEU A 287 -2.37 -26.45 7.17
CA LEU A 287 -1.29 -25.58 6.72
C LEU A 287 -1.16 -24.33 7.60
N PRO A 288 -0.91 -24.43 8.92
CA PRO A 288 -0.76 -23.25 9.77
C PRO A 288 0.21 -22.22 9.16
N ILE A 289 -0.19 -20.96 9.25
CA ILE A 289 0.59 -19.82 8.75
C ILE A 289 1.76 -19.61 9.69
N ASP A 290 2.99 -19.79 9.18
CA ASP A 290 4.21 -19.46 9.92
C ASP A 290 4.58 -17.99 9.72
N LYS A 291 4.53 -17.53 8.46
CA LYS A 291 4.91 -16.16 8.13
C LYS A 291 4.25 -15.66 6.86
N ILE A 292 3.77 -14.42 6.89
CA ILE A 292 3.40 -13.66 5.70
C ILE A 292 4.30 -12.42 5.64
N ASN A 293 4.95 -12.21 4.49
CA ASN A 293 5.66 -10.98 4.18
C ASN A 293 4.81 -10.17 3.20
N PHE A 294 4.62 -8.90 3.50
CA PHE A 294 3.93 -7.96 2.63
C PHE A 294 4.86 -7.25 1.66
N ARG A 295 4.28 -6.79 0.56
CA ARG A 295 4.94 -5.83 -0.33
C ARG A 295 5.22 -4.54 0.44
N SER A 296 6.43 -4.02 0.30
CA SER A 296 6.84 -2.71 0.82
C SER A 296 5.95 -1.59 0.31
N SER A 297 5.47 -1.68 -0.94
CA SER A 297 4.51 -0.72 -1.49
C SER A 297 3.17 -0.71 -0.74
N TYR A 298 2.70 -1.87 -0.24
CA TYR A 298 1.54 -1.95 0.64
C TYR A 298 1.85 -1.41 2.04
N ILE A 299 3.01 -1.76 2.61
CA ILE A 299 3.46 -1.22 3.91
C ILE A 299 3.54 0.31 3.88
N GLN A 300 4.03 0.91 2.79
CA GLN A 300 4.05 2.37 2.63
C GLN A 300 2.65 2.98 2.67
N GLN A 301 1.63 2.32 2.11
CA GLN A 301 0.24 2.77 2.23
C GLN A 301 -0.22 2.71 3.69
N MET A 302 0.12 1.65 4.42
CA MET A 302 -0.22 1.52 5.85
C MET A 302 0.43 2.64 6.67
N VAL A 303 1.70 2.94 6.40
CA VAL A 303 2.42 4.05 7.06
C VAL A 303 1.77 5.40 6.76
N LYS A 304 1.33 5.64 5.52
CA LYS A 304 0.57 6.85 5.18
C LYS A 304 -0.73 6.93 5.98
N PHE A 305 -1.49 5.84 6.06
CA PHE A 305 -2.73 5.80 6.85
C PHE A 305 -2.48 6.00 8.33
N PHE A 306 -1.41 5.42 8.87
CA PHE A 306 -1.00 5.62 10.24
C PHE A 306 -0.70 7.10 10.50
N ASN A 307 0.15 7.71 9.67
CA ASN A 307 0.50 9.13 9.81
C ASN A 307 -0.69 10.08 9.65
N ASN A 308 -1.75 9.68 8.96
CA ASN A 308 -2.98 10.47 8.79
C ASN A 308 -4.05 10.15 9.84
N GLY A 309 -3.78 9.29 10.83
CA GLY A 309 -4.73 8.95 11.90
C GLY A 309 -5.95 8.14 11.42
N ILE A 310 -5.81 7.38 10.33
CA ILE A 310 -6.87 6.54 9.74
C ILE A 310 -6.47 5.06 9.61
N PHE A 311 -5.43 4.65 10.33
CA PHE A 311 -4.98 3.26 10.37
C PHE A 311 -5.66 2.50 11.49
N ASP A 312 -6.07 1.28 11.18
CA ASP A 312 -6.81 0.40 12.08
C ASP A 312 -5.91 -0.76 12.51
N VAL A 313 -5.91 -1.06 13.80
CA VAL A 313 -5.43 -2.33 14.36
C VAL A 313 -6.59 -3.09 14.98
N TYR A 314 -6.46 -4.41 15.11
CA TYR A 314 -7.46 -5.22 15.80
C TYR A 314 -6.96 -5.54 17.20
N ALA A 315 -7.61 -4.96 18.21
CA ALA A 315 -7.30 -5.20 19.60
C ALA A 315 -8.07 -6.43 20.10
N PRO A 316 -7.40 -7.42 20.71
CA PRO A 316 -8.09 -8.52 21.37
C PRO A 316 -8.84 -8.00 22.60
N VAL A 317 -10.07 -8.46 22.79
CA VAL A 317 -10.91 -8.19 23.93
C VAL A 317 -11.64 -9.46 24.35
N GLU A 318 -11.99 -9.59 25.61
CA GLU A 318 -12.88 -10.65 26.08
C GLU A 318 -14.31 -10.10 26.15
N VAL A 319 -15.25 -10.79 25.50
CA VAL A 319 -16.68 -10.47 25.55
C VAL A 319 -17.44 -11.73 25.94
N ASN A 320 -18.01 -11.74 27.15
CA ASN A 320 -18.74 -12.88 27.71
C ASN A 320 -17.93 -14.20 27.72
N GLY A 321 -16.62 -14.13 28.02
CA GLY A 321 -15.74 -15.31 28.04
C GLY A 321 -15.25 -15.78 26.66
N GLU A 322 -15.57 -15.04 25.59
CA GLU A 322 -15.05 -15.29 24.24
C GLU A 322 -14.07 -14.19 23.81
N GLU A 323 -12.89 -14.58 23.33
CA GLU A 323 -11.95 -13.64 22.71
C GLU A 323 -12.53 -13.12 21.38
N LYS A 324 -12.61 -11.80 21.26
CA LYS A 324 -13.05 -11.09 20.05
C LYS A 324 -12.01 -10.03 19.70
N PHE A 325 -12.05 -9.59 18.44
CA PHE A 325 -11.15 -8.57 17.94
C PHE A 325 -11.94 -7.32 17.58
N ILE A 326 -11.65 -6.20 18.25
CA ILE A 326 -12.29 -4.92 18.00
C ILE A 326 -11.35 -4.03 17.19
N ARG A 327 -11.91 -3.44 16.12
CA ARG A 327 -11.22 -2.46 15.30
C ARG A 327 -10.90 -1.21 16.13
N THR A 328 -9.63 -0.85 16.18
CA THR A 328 -9.10 0.22 17.02
C THR A 328 -8.29 1.19 16.16
N GLY A 329 -8.67 2.47 16.19
CA GLY A 329 -8.00 3.53 15.43
C GLY A 329 -6.81 4.03 16.22
N VAL A 330 -5.66 4.17 15.59
CA VAL A 330 -4.43 4.57 16.29
C VAL A 330 -3.81 5.79 15.65
N ASN A 331 -2.97 6.48 16.43
CA ASN A 331 -2.27 7.70 15.99
C ASN A 331 -3.23 8.82 15.55
N ILE A 332 -4.41 8.88 16.18
CA ILE A 332 -5.38 9.97 15.99
C ILE A 332 -5.15 11.04 17.07
N ASN A 333 -5.27 12.32 16.74
CA ASN A 333 -5.26 13.41 17.73
C ASN A 333 -6.68 13.89 18.06
N GLN A 334 -6.82 14.84 18.98
CA GLN A 334 -8.14 15.30 19.42
C GLN A 334 -8.94 15.96 18.30
N GLU A 335 -8.33 16.86 17.53
CA GLU A 335 -9.00 17.55 16.41
C GLU A 335 -9.54 16.56 15.37
N GLN A 336 -8.73 15.54 15.05
CA GLN A 336 -9.12 14.49 14.13
C GLN A 336 -10.27 13.63 14.66
N LEU A 337 -10.25 13.31 15.97
CA LEU A 337 -11.35 12.58 16.61
C LEU A 337 -12.65 13.38 16.56
N ASP A 338 -12.59 14.68 16.88
CA ASP A 338 -13.75 15.56 16.88
C ASP A 338 -14.37 15.65 15.49
N GLU A 339 -13.53 15.75 14.45
CA GLU A 339 -13.99 15.76 13.06
C GLU A 339 -14.64 14.44 12.64
N TYR A 340 -14.05 13.31 13.03
CA TYR A 340 -14.60 11.99 12.78
C TYR A 340 -15.98 11.82 13.44
N ILE A 341 -16.10 12.14 14.74
CA ILE A 341 -17.36 12.08 15.49
C ILE A 341 -18.41 13.04 14.91
N ALA A 342 -18.02 14.26 14.55
CA ALA A 342 -18.93 15.23 13.93
C ALA A 342 -19.49 14.73 12.59
N ARG A 343 -18.71 13.97 11.82
CA ARG A 343 -19.18 13.35 10.58
C ARG A 343 -20.11 12.18 10.85
N LEU A 344 -19.78 11.29 11.79
CA LEU A 344 -20.64 10.17 12.19
C LEU A 344 -22.00 10.64 12.73
N ASN A 345 -22.01 11.72 13.51
CA ASN A 345 -23.22 12.32 14.10
C ASN A 345 -24.26 12.79 13.07
N LYS A 346 -23.90 12.87 11.78
CA LYS A 346 -24.87 13.17 10.72
C LYS A 346 -25.79 11.99 10.38
N GLU A 347 -25.41 10.77 10.77
CA GLU A 347 -26.11 9.52 10.42
C GLU A 347 -26.52 8.70 11.64
N PHE A 348 -25.76 8.80 12.74
CA PHE A 348 -25.98 8.06 13.97
C PHE A 348 -25.91 8.99 15.18
N GLU A 349 -26.64 8.69 16.26
CA GLU A 349 -26.44 9.38 17.54
C GLU A 349 -25.22 8.77 18.24
N ILE A 350 -24.08 9.46 18.21
CA ILE A 350 -22.79 8.92 18.69
C ILE A 350 -22.55 9.24 20.16
N GLU A 351 -22.14 8.22 20.91
CA GLU A 351 -21.58 8.34 22.25
C GLU A 351 -20.08 8.00 22.23
N PHE A 352 -19.30 8.78 23.00
CA PHE A 352 -17.88 8.54 23.22
C PHE A 352 -17.62 8.23 24.69
N TYR A 353 -17.05 7.07 24.97
CA TYR A 353 -16.65 6.67 26.31
C TYR A 353 -15.14 6.70 26.43
N GLU A 354 -14.64 7.42 27.43
CA GLU A 354 -13.24 7.35 27.82
C GLU A 354 -13.02 6.13 28.72
N ILE A 355 -12.15 5.22 28.27
CA ILE A 355 -11.95 3.91 28.91
C ILE A 355 -10.72 3.95 29.81
N ALA A 356 -9.60 4.47 29.29
CA ALA A 356 -8.34 4.50 30.03
C ALA A 356 -7.40 5.59 29.51
N GLN A 357 -6.47 5.98 30.37
CA GLN A 357 -5.30 6.77 30.02
C GLN A 357 -4.04 5.93 30.24
N MET A 358 -3.18 5.84 29.23
CA MET A 358 -1.98 5.02 29.23
C MET A 358 -0.77 5.86 28.85
N ASP A 359 0.33 5.72 29.60
CA ASP A 359 1.64 6.29 29.30
C ASP A 359 2.45 5.24 28.53
N LEU A 360 2.72 5.50 27.26
CA LEU A 360 3.40 4.57 26.36
C LEU A 360 4.82 4.20 26.82
N ASN A 361 5.42 4.95 27.75
CA ASN A 361 6.73 4.61 28.32
C ASN A 361 6.66 3.61 29.49
N LYS A 362 5.45 3.28 29.97
CA LYS A 362 5.24 2.34 31.06
C LYS A 362 4.79 0.99 30.52
N SER A 363 5.33 -0.08 31.09
CA SER A 363 4.81 -1.43 30.88
C SER A 363 3.63 -1.64 31.83
N TYR A 364 2.49 -2.02 31.26
CA TYR A 364 1.26 -2.27 32.01
C TYR A 364 1.03 -3.75 32.32
N GLY A 365 1.90 -4.66 31.86
CA GLY A 365 1.69 -6.11 31.99
C GLY A 365 0.32 -6.53 31.43
N ASP A 366 -0.32 -7.51 32.08
CA ASP A 366 -1.66 -8.01 31.75
C ASP A 366 -2.77 -7.14 32.36
N LYS A 367 -2.58 -5.81 32.44
CA LYS A 367 -3.59 -4.92 32.99
C LYS A 367 -4.81 -4.91 32.07
N GLU A 368 -5.88 -5.52 32.54
CA GLU A 368 -7.19 -5.51 31.89
C GLU A 368 -7.91 -4.19 32.18
N VAL A 369 -8.63 -3.70 31.18
CA VAL A 369 -9.55 -2.58 31.33
C VAL A 369 -10.92 -3.02 30.87
N GLU A 370 -11.88 -2.92 31.77
CA GLU A 370 -13.27 -3.28 31.51
C GLU A 370 -14.05 -2.05 31.08
N PHE A 371 -14.93 -2.23 30.09
CA PHE A 371 -15.94 -1.25 29.71
C PHE A 371 -17.25 -1.99 29.46
N GLU A 372 -18.37 -1.37 29.84
CA GLU A 372 -19.70 -1.92 29.65
C GLU A 372 -20.50 -1.01 28.72
N ILE A 373 -21.28 -1.61 27.82
CA ILE A 373 -22.26 -0.93 26.97
C ILE A 373 -23.59 -1.68 27.00
N ASP A 374 -24.70 -0.97 26.91
CA ASP A 374 -26.02 -1.60 26.86
C ASP A 374 -26.26 -2.13 25.45
N THR A 375 -25.87 -3.39 25.20
CA THR A 375 -25.99 -4.01 23.86
C THR A 375 -27.42 -4.07 23.29
N ALA A 376 -28.46 -3.80 24.11
CA ALA A 376 -29.84 -3.68 23.64
C ALA A 376 -30.17 -2.28 23.12
N LYS A 377 -29.39 -1.25 23.48
CA LYS A 377 -29.58 0.15 23.10
C LYS A 377 -28.43 0.74 22.32
N GLU A 378 -27.27 0.13 22.36
CA GLU A 378 -26.03 0.69 21.83
C GLU A 378 -25.27 -0.35 21.02
N LYS A 379 -24.58 0.13 19.99
CA LYS A 379 -23.61 -0.67 19.23
C LYS A 379 -22.27 0.05 19.13
N LEU A 380 -21.22 -0.68 19.45
CA LEU A 380 -19.85 -0.23 19.26
C LEU A 380 -19.48 -0.21 17.78
N ILE A 381 -19.00 0.93 17.29
CA ILE A 381 -18.42 1.06 15.94
C ILE A 381 -16.94 0.66 15.98
N ARG A 382 -16.20 1.25 16.92
CA ARG A 382 -14.76 1.06 17.06
C ARG A 382 -14.21 1.59 18.38
N MET A 383 -12.99 1.20 18.69
CA MET A 383 -12.15 1.88 19.68
C MET A 383 -11.21 2.87 19.00
N VAL A 384 -10.65 3.79 19.77
CA VAL A 384 -9.63 4.76 19.35
C VAL A 384 -8.57 4.96 20.44
N ALA A 385 -7.33 5.16 20.01
CA ALA A 385 -6.18 5.49 20.83
C ALA A 385 -5.70 6.89 20.45
N VAL A 386 -6.16 7.88 21.22
CA VAL A 386 -6.00 9.32 20.98
C VAL A 386 -4.71 9.81 21.61
N LYS A 387 -3.83 10.41 20.81
CA LYS A 387 -2.61 11.05 21.29
C LYS A 387 -2.94 12.37 21.97
N GLU A 388 -2.40 12.57 23.16
CA GLU A 388 -2.45 13.86 23.84
C GLU A 388 -1.34 14.79 23.32
N GLU A 389 -1.70 16.00 22.90
CA GLU A 389 -0.70 17.00 22.51
C GLU A 389 -0.04 17.62 23.75
N LYS A 390 1.29 17.64 23.76
CA LYS A 390 2.09 18.18 24.86
C LYS A 390 1.94 19.71 24.92
N SER A 391 1.38 20.24 26.01
CA SER A 391 1.65 21.61 26.41
C SER A 391 3.04 21.66 27.09
N PHE A 392 3.94 22.46 26.54
CA PHE A 392 5.36 22.52 26.93
C PHE A 392 5.59 23.23 28.29
N PRO A 393 6.72 23.02 29.00
CA PRO A 393 7.66 21.89 29.00
C PRO A 393 7.42 20.97 30.23
N THR A 394 8.09 19.81 30.24
CA THR A 394 8.42 18.97 31.42
C THR A 394 7.54 17.75 31.73
N SER A 395 7.53 16.74 30.85
CA SER A 395 7.84 15.34 31.21
C SER A 395 8.02 14.50 29.93
N GLN A 396 8.79 13.43 30.00
CA GLN A 396 9.04 12.49 28.89
C GLN A 396 7.83 11.59 28.59
N GLU A 397 6.68 11.80 29.25
CA GLU A 397 5.51 10.93 29.16
C GLU A 397 4.82 11.10 27.78
N GLU A 398 4.54 9.99 27.11
CA GLU A 398 3.73 9.93 25.90
C GLU A 398 2.38 9.32 26.28
N ASN A 399 1.42 10.17 26.64
CA ASN A 399 0.11 9.72 27.08
C ASN A 399 -0.82 9.50 25.88
N VAL A 400 -1.57 8.42 25.96
CA VAL A 400 -2.61 8.05 25.02
C VAL A 400 -3.89 7.78 25.79
N ARG A 401 -4.97 8.38 25.32
CA ARG A 401 -6.31 8.13 25.81
C ARG A 401 -7.00 7.08 24.95
N ILE A 402 -7.46 6.00 25.57
CA ILE A 402 -8.25 4.95 24.92
C ILE A 402 -9.73 5.29 25.09
N GLY A 403 -10.49 5.26 24.00
CA GLY A 403 -11.93 5.47 24.02
C GLY A 403 -12.70 4.51 23.12
N ALA A 404 -13.97 4.32 23.44
CA ALA A 404 -14.95 3.60 22.62
C ALA A 404 -15.90 4.59 21.96
N ILE A 405 -16.23 4.33 20.69
CA ILE A 405 -17.20 5.09 19.91
C ILE A 405 -18.37 4.14 19.62
N ALA A 406 -19.52 4.45 20.20
CA ALA A 406 -20.74 3.69 20.01
C ALA A 406 -21.84 4.58 19.45
N TYR A 407 -22.92 3.95 18.98
CA TYR A 407 -24.12 4.66 18.59
C TYR A 407 -25.38 4.02 19.17
N THR A 408 -26.39 4.86 19.41
CA THR A 408 -27.69 4.41 19.92
C THR A 408 -28.49 3.72 18.82
N THR A 409 -28.93 2.49 19.09
CA THR A 409 -29.85 1.72 18.24
C THR A 409 -31.29 2.09 18.59
N ALA A 410 -31.98 2.73 17.64
CA ALA A 410 -33.39 3.12 17.76
C ALA A 410 -34.36 1.93 17.82
#